data_AF-A0A1K1SPU0-F1
#
_entry.id   AF-A0A1K1SPU0-F1
#
_cell.length_a   1.000
_cell.length_b   1.000
_cell.length_c   1.000
_cell.angle_alpha   90.00
_cell.angle_beta   90.00
_cell.angle_gamma   90.00
#
_symmetry.space_group_name_H-M   'P 1'
#
loop_
_entity.id
_entity.type
_entity.pdbx_description
1 polymer ?
#
loop_
_entity_poly.entity_id
_entity_poly.type
_entity_poly.pdbx_seq_one_letter_code
_entity_poly.pdbx_strand_id
1 'polypeptide(L)'
;MITAYHIIASENIDFPVDLTMDFSKGMPEMEQAERFKYFNSHSKGIKWYTGEDEHIIYEEGQNIHGLITPDFKKFVAVYQYNHPEFNSPSNVVIYNEDKTIHMRVPLVCPVSAKNIESDSAFEGLYIGGVVWKRNQLGEIITALNLIFNREYVETRVFDYITGEIGACIGTYRL
;
A
#
# COMPACT_ATOMS: atom_id res chain seq x y z
N MET A 1 -3.21 19.72 0.48
CA MET A 1 -4.02 18.55 0.12
C MET A 1 -3.47 18.00 -1.18
N ILE A 2 -3.36 16.69 -1.30
CA ILE A 2 -2.93 16.05 -2.55
C ILE A 2 -4.07 16.19 -3.57
N THR A 3 -3.76 16.71 -4.76
CA THR A 3 -4.72 17.08 -5.81
C THR A 3 -4.75 16.10 -6.98
N ALA A 4 -3.68 15.32 -7.17
CA ALA A 4 -3.62 14.25 -8.16
C ALA A 4 -2.65 13.15 -7.70
N TYR A 5 -2.91 11.91 -8.13
CA TYR A 5 -2.12 10.72 -7.80
C TYR A 5 -1.94 9.87 -9.04
N HIS A 6 -0.73 9.34 -9.20
CA HIS A 6 -0.27 8.61 -10.35
C HIS A 6 0.55 7.39 -9.93
N ILE A 7 0.38 6.29 -10.65
CA ILE A 7 1.21 5.09 -10.53
C ILE A 7 2.24 5.12 -11.64
N ILE A 8 3.52 5.00 -11.28
CA ILE A 8 4.61 4.79 -12.24
C ILE A 8 4.79 3.27 -12.37
N ALA A 9 4.49 2.76 -13.54
CA ALA A 9 4.58 1.34 -13.87
C ALA A 9 5.89 0.99 -14.59
N SER A 10 6.08 -0.31 -14.86
CA SER A 10 7.05 -0.81 -15.83
C SER A 10 7.08 0.04 -17.11
N GLU A 11 8.25 0.13 -17.74
CA GLU A 11 8.47 0.94 -18.95
C GLU A 11 8.20 2.45 -18.75
N ASN A 12 8.21 2.92 -17.49
CA ASN A 12 7.94 4.31 -17.10
C ASN A 12 6.57 4.82 -17.55
N ILE A 13 5.59 3.93 -17.61
CA ILE A 13 4.23 4.32 -17.95
C ILE A 13 3.63 5.04 -16.74
N ASP A 14 3.18 6.26 -16.98
CA ASP A 14 2.51 7.11 -16.00
C ASP A 14 0.99 6.90 -16.09
N PHE A 15 0.40 6.34 -15.02
CA PHE A 15 -1.03 6.07 -14.93
C PHE A 15 -1.71 7.01 -13.94
N PRO A 16 -2.54 7.97 -14.42
CA PRO A 16 -3.34 8.78 -13.52
C PRO A 16 -4.39 7.93 -12.80
N VAL A 17 -4.59 8.21 -11.52
CA VAL A 17 -5.58 7.57 -10.68
C VAL A 17 -6.69 8.58 -10.38
N ASP A 18 -7.92 8.24 -10.72
CA ASP A 18 -9.09 9.10 -10.49
C ASP A 18 -9.44 9.14 -8.98
N LEU A 19 -9.08 10.23 -8.33
CA LEU A 19 -9.33 10.44 -6.89
C LEU A 19 -10.81 10.62 -6.54
N THR A 20 -11.70 10.80 -7.52
CA THR A 20 -13.15 10.86 -7.27
C THR A 20 -13.76 9.48 -7.01
N MET A 21 -12.99 8.42 -7.25
CA MET A 21 -13.43 7.05 -7.12
C MET A 21 -13.36 6.50 -5.70
N ASP A 22 -14.35 5.69 -5.35
CA ASP A 22 -14.35 4.92 -4.10
C ASP A 22 -13.58 3.60 -4.27
N PHE A 23 -12.26 3.65 -4.05
CA PHE A 23 -11.37 2.49 -4.13
C PHE A 23 -11.69 1.39 -3.09
N SER A 24 -12.58 1.63 -2.12
CA SER A 24 -13.02 0.59 -1.19
C SER A 24 -13.92 -0.47 -1.84
N LYS A 25 -14.55 -0.13 -2.98
CA LYS A 25 -15.44 -1.03 -3.73
C LYS A 25 -14.72 -1.94 -4.73
N GLY A 26 -13.39 -1.87 -4.78
CA GLY A 26 -12.58 -2.56 -5.78
C GLY A 26 -12.26 -1.64 -6.96
N MET A 27 -11.81 -2.23 -8.07
CA MET A 27 -11.43 -1.46 -9.23
C MET A 27 -12.65 -0.89 -9.99
N PRO A 28 -12.53 0.32 -10.57
CA PRO A 28 -13.45 0.82 -11.59
C PRO A 28 -13.75 -0.22 -12.67
N GLU A 29 -14.93 -0.12 -13.27
CA GLU A 29 -15.10 -0.64 -14.63
C GLU A 29 -14.15 0.13 -15.55
N MET A 30 -13.29 -0.61 -16.24
CA MET A 30 -12.31 -0.09 -17.19
C MET A 30 -12.22 -1.06 -18.37
N GLU A 31 -11.80 -0.54 -19.52
CA GLU A 31 -11.63 -1.34 -20.72
C GLU A 31 -10.65 -2.50 -20.47
N GLN A 32 -10.91 -3.66 -21.05
CA GLN A 32 -10.16 -4.89 -20.76
C GLN A 32 -8.65 -4.72 -20.99
N ALA A 33 -8.27 -3.94 -22.00
CA ALA A 33 -6.88 -3.63 -22.31
C ALA A 33 -6.20 -2.79 -21.21
N GLU A 34 -6.90 -1.78 -20.67
CA GLU A 34 -6.40 -0.96 -19.56
C GLU A 34 -6.30 -1.76 -18.27
N ARG A 35 -7.29 -2.62 -18.01
CA ARG A 35 -7.27 -3.58 -16.91
C ARG A 35 -6.06 -4.50 -16.99
N PHE A 36 -5.84 -5.11 -18.15
CA PHE A 36 -4.71 -5.99 -18.37
C PHE A 36 -3.38 -5.25 -18.18
N LYS A 37 -3.28 -4.01 -18.67
CA LYS A 37 -2.11 -3.16 -18.49
C LYS A 37 -1.88 -2.85 -17.01
N TYR A 38 -2.91 -2.49 -16.26
CA TYR A 38 -2.84 -2.20 -14.82
C TYR A 38 -2.37 -3.41 -14.00
N PHE A 39 -2.95 -4.60 -14.22
CA PHE A 39 -2.60 -5.80 -13.46
C PHE A 39 -1.18 -6.33 -13.77
N ASN A 40 -0.71 -6.17 -15.00
CA ASN A 40 0.61 -6.66 -15.41
C ASN A 40 1.73 -5.62 -15.26
N SER A 41 1.34 -4.37 -15.03
CA SER A 41 2.27 -3.28 -14.72
C SER A 41 2.72 -3.36 -13.28
N HIS A 42 3.93 -3.86 -13.05
CA HIS A 42 4.53 -3.81 -11.72
C HIS A 42 4.77 -2.33 -11.38
N SER A 43 4.22 -1.86 -10.26
CA SER A 43 4.45 -0.49 -9.81
C SER A 43 5.92 -0.32 -9.44
N LYS A 44 6.60 0.58 -10.14
CA LYS A 44 8.01 0.96 -9.93
C LYS A 44 8.15 2.25 -9.13
N GLY A 45 7.05 2.98 -9.02
CA GLY A 45 7.00 4.20 -8.26
C GLY A 45 5.60 4.79 -8.24
N ILE A 46 5.55 5.95 -7.65
CA ILE A 46 4.34 6.70 -7.35
C ILE A 46 4.66 8.17 -7.53
N LYS A 47 3.68 8.91 -8.01
CA LYS A 47 3.75 10.35 -8.19
C LYS A 47 2.47 10.98 -7.66
N TRP A 48 2.58 12.15 -7.03
CA TRP A 48 1.42 12.92 -6.62
C TRP A 48 1.69 14.41 -6.71
N TYR A 49 0.62 15.20 -6.65
CA TYR A 49 0.67 16.65 -6.75
C TYR A 49 0.06 17.31 -5.53
N THR A 50 0.65 18.42 -5.07
CA THR A 50 0.09 19.29 -4.03
C THR A 50 -0.09 20.68 -4.63
N GLY A 51 -1.24 20.92 -5.27
CA GLY A 51 -1.41 22.10 -6.11
C GLY A 51 -0.62 21.94 -7.42
N GLU A 52 0.36 22.82 -7.67
CA GLU A 52 1.25 22.75 -8.83
C GLU A 52 2.55 21.96 -8.55
N ASP A 53 2.84 21.67 -7.27
CA ASP A 53 4.06 20.98 -6.88
C ASP A 53 3.97 19.49 -7.16
N GLU A 54 4.96 18.96 -7.88
CA GLU A 54 5.08 17.53 -8.21
C GLU A 54 6.00 16.82 -7.22
N HIS A 55 5.58 15.64 -6.76
CA HIS A 55 6.35 14.78 -5.88
C HIS A 55 6.40 13.35 -6.45
N ILE A 56 7.62 12.79 -6.53
CA ILE A 56 7.85 11.46 -7.09
C ILE A 56 8.63 10.61 -6.09
N ILE A 57 8.21 9.36 -5.88
CA ILE A 57 9.01 8.30 -5.28
C ILE A 57 9.20 7.21 -6.35
N TYR A 58 10.44 7.00 -6.75
CA TYR A 58 10.83 6.03 -7.76
C TYR A 58 12.28 5.59 -7.49
N GLU A 59 12.53 4.29 -7.56
CA GLU A 59 13.87 3.72 -7.43
C GLU A 59 14.07 2.63 -8.47
N GLU A 60 15.17 2.71 -9.22
CA GLU A 60 15.46 1.77 -10.28
C GLU A 60 15.59 0.33 -9.73
N GLY A 61 14.92 -0.62 -10.38
CA GLY A 61 14.92 -2.02 -9.97
C GLY A 61 14.02 -2.35 -8.77
N GLN A 62 13.51 -1.36 -8.04
CA GLN A 62 12.59 -1.57 -6.92
C GLN A 62 11.13 -1.57 -7.38
N ASN A 63 10.28 -2.29 -6.63
CA ASN A 63 8.83 -2.12 -6.72
C ASN A 63 8.39 -1.32 -5.50
N ILE A 64 7.76 -0.18 -5.73
CA ILE A 64 7.24 0.67 -4.67
C ILE A 64 5.76 0.84 -4.95
N HIS A 65 4.94 0.23 -4.11
CA HIS A 65 3.50 0.39 -4.16
C HIS A 65 3.08 1.49 -3.20
N GLY A 66 1.86 1.99 -3.34
CA GLY A 66 1.32 2.88 -2.32
C GLY A 66 -0.08 3.35 -2.61
N LEU A 67 -0.62 4.08 -1.65
CA LEU A 67 -1.98 4.61 -1.71
C LEU A 67 -2.05 5.90 -0.90
N ILE A 68 -2.79 6.86 -1.44
CA ILE A 68 -3.17 8.08 -0.74
C ILE A 68 -4.13 7.78 0.42
N THR A 69 -4.10 8.57 1.50
CA THR A 69 -5.06 8.43 2.60
C THR A 69 -6.46 8.92 2.20
N PRO A 70 -7.55 8.43 2.82
CA PRO A 70 -8.92 8.83 2.46
C PRO A 70 -9.22 10.32 2.60
N ASP A 71 -8.46 11.04 3.43
CA ASP A 71 -8.56 12.49 3.61
C ASP A 71 -7.68 13.30 2.65
N PHE A 72 -6.95 12.62 1.76
CA PHE A 72 -6.03 13.18 0.77
C PHE A 72 -4.89 14.03 1.35
N LYS A 73 -4.49 13.77 2.61
CA LYS A 73 -3.42 14.55 3.28
C LYS A 73 -2.08 13.84 3.41
N LYS A 74 -2.06 12.52 3.21
CA LYS A 74 -0.84 11.74 3.34
C LYS A 74 -0.77 10.67 2.27
N PHE A 75 0.44 10.19 2.06
CA PHE A 75 0.71 9.11 1.13
C PHE A 75 1.35 7.94 1.88
N VAL A 76 0.83 6.73 1.69
CA VAL A 76 1.38 5.51 2.29
C VAL A 76 2.13 4.75 1.21
N ALA A 77 3.46 4.65 1.34
CA ALA A 77 4.32 3.89 0.43
C ALA A 77 4.73 2.56 1.07
N VAL A 78 4.68 1.49 0.28
CA VAL A 78 5.05 0.12 0.64
C VAL A 78 6.22 -0.29 -0.24
N TYR A 79 7.39 -0.40 0.38
CA TYR A 79 8.63 -0.83 -0.26
C TYR A 79 8.71 -2.36 -0.31
N GLN A 80 9.58 -2.91 -1.16
CA GLN A 80 9.85 -4.34 -1.13
C GLN A 80 10.39 -4.77 0.24
N TYR A 81 10.06 -5.99 0.68
CA TYR A 81 10.44 -6.51 1.99
C TYR A 81 11.97 -6.60 2.20
N ASN A 82 12.76 -6.62 1.13
CA ASN A 82 14.22 -6.68 1.12
C ASN A 82 14.88 -5.35 0.73
N HIS A 83 14.14 -4.25 0.71
CA HIS A 83 14.67 -2.93 0.40
C HIS A 83 15.80 -2.54 1.38
N PRO A 84 16.92 -1.95 0.92
CA PRO A 84 18.09 -1.72 1.77
C PRO A 84 17.83 -0.82 3.00
N GLU A 85 16.96 0.18 2.86
CA GLU A 85 16.61 1.12 3.94
C GLU A 85 15.29 0.75 4.66
N PHE A 86 14.21 0.60 3.89
CA PHE A 86 12.87 0.25 4.35
C PHE A 86 12.55 -1.25 4.20
N ASN A 87 13.31 -2.11 4.85
CA ASN A 87 13.07 -3.56 4.87
C ASN A 87 11.96 -4.00 5.83
N SER A 88 11.50 -5.24 5.61
CA SER A 88 10.66 -5.99 6.53
C SER A 88 11.27 -6.05 7.93
N PRO A 89 10.45 -6.04 9.00
CA PRO A 89 8.98 -6.03 8.95
C PRO A 89 8.37 -4.62 8.79
N SER A 90 9.21 -3.57 8.75
CA SER A 90 8.81 -2.16 8.73
C SER A 90 9.11 -1.54 7.37
N ASN A 91 8.50 -2.10 6.32
CA ASN A 91 8.70 -1.68 4.92
C ASN A 91 7.68 -0.66 4.42
N VAL A 92 6.99 0.02 5.35
CA VAL A 92 5.99 1.04 5.04
C VAL A 92 6.39 2.39 5.61
N VAL A 93 6.33 3.40 4.74
CA VAL A 93 6.64 4.78 5.05
C VAL A 93 5.43 5.64 4.72
N ILE A 94 5.09 6.53 5.64
CA ILE A 94 4.04 7.52 5.47
C ILE A 94 4.71 8.85 5.17
N TYR A 95 4.31 9.46 4.06
CA TYR A 95 4.75 10.77 3.63
C TYR A 95 3.67 11.81 3.88
N ASN A 96 4.09 13.00 4.27
CA ASN A 96 3.27 14.20 4.18
C ASN A 96 3.09 14.61 2.71
N GLU A 97 2.20 15.55 2.47
CA GLU A 97 1.89 16.09 1.13
C GLU A 97 3.15 16.61 0.41
N ASP A 98 4.11 17.16 1.17
CA ASP A 98 5.37 17.74 0.68
C ASP A 98 6.52 16.71 0.53
N LYS A 99 6.22 15.41 0.60
CA LYS A 99 7.18 14.29 0.55
C LYS A 99 8.12 14.19 1.77
N THR A 100 7.94 14.99 2.82
CA THR A 100 8.65 14.72 4.08
C THR A 100 8.14 13.43 4.73
N ILE A 101 9.02 12.66 5.36
CA ILE A 101 8.63 11.44 6.08
C ILE A 101 7.87 11.84 7.35
N HIS A 102 6.61 11.45 7.43
CA HIS A 102 5.80 11.55 8.65
C HIS A 102 6.16 10.42 9.62
N MET A 103 6.22 9.19 9.12
CA MET A 103 6.43 8.01 9.97
C MET A 103 6.95 6.82 9.16
N ARG A 104 7.80 6.01 9.79
CA ARG A 104 8.05 4.62 9.39
C ARG A 104 7.19 3.72 10.28
N VAL A 105 6.31 2.91 9.69
CA VAL A 105 5.30 2.15 10.45
C VAL A 105 5.98 1.09 11.32
N PRO A 106 5.86 1.15 12.66
CA PRO A 106 6.47 0.17 13.55
C PRO A 106 5.64 -1.11 13.50
N LEU A 107 6.09 -2.13 12.78
CA LEU A 107 5.40 -3.41 12.81
C LEU A 107 5.70 -4.12 14.13
N VAL A 108 4.69 -4.25 14.98
CA VAL A 108 4.75 -5.09 16.18
C VAL A 108 4.44 -6.53 15.77
N CYS A 109 5.18 -7.48 16.36
CA CYS A 109 5.07 -8.92 16.14
C CYS A 109 3.59 -9.37 15.98
N PRO A 110 3.26 -10.21 15.00
CA PRO A 110 1.88 -10.52 14.69
C PRO A 110 1.24 -11.35 15.81
N VAL A 111 0.04 -10.96 16.22
CA VAL A 111 -0.73 -11.65 17.27
C VAL A 111 -1.19 -13.04 16.81
N SER A 112 -1.23 -13.32 15.50
CA SER A 112 -1.68 -14.58 14.90
C SER A 112 -0.57 -15.60 14.61
N ALA A 113 0.66 -15.40 15.12
CA ALA A 113 1.78 -16.36 14.98
C ALA A 113 1.51 -17.77 15.55
N LYS A 114 0.31 -18.04 16.07
CA LYS A 114 -0.09 -19.39 16.49
C LYS A 114 -0.73 -20.11 15.29
N ASN A 115 0.04 -20.98 14.66
CA ASN A 115 -0.37 -22.11 13.79
C ASN A 115 -0.21 -21.97 12.27
N ILE A 116 0.73 -21.18 11.75
CA ILE A 116 1.10 -21.29 10.33
C ILE A 116 2.37 -22.14 10.22
N GLU A 117 2.19 -23.46 10.14
CA GLU A 117 3.20 -24.34 9.54
C GLU A 117 3.29 -23.94 8.06
N SER A 118 4.48 -23.55 7.62
CA SER A 118 4.73 -23.05 6.26
C SER A 118 5.77 -23.94 5.60
N ASP A 119 5.51 -24.37 4.37
CA ASP A 119 6.46 -25.13 3.55
C ASP A 119 7.42 -24.19 2.77
N SER A 120 7.17 -22.88 2.84
CA SER A 120 8.02 -21.84 2.24
C SER A 120 9.37 -21.70 2.94
N ALA A 121 10.45 -21.60 2.15
CA ALA A 121 11.80 -21.30 2.64
C ALA A 121 11.95 -19.86 3.19
N PHE A 122 10.95 -18.99 2.99
CA PHE A 122 10.90 -17.66 3.55
C PHE A 122 10.03 -17.65 4.80
N GLU A 123 10.67 -17.67 5.97
CA GLU A 123 10.03 -17.35 7.25
C GLU A 123 10.05 -15.83 7.44
N GLY A 124 8.92 -15.16 7.26
CA GLY A 124 8.90 -13.72 7.40
C GLY A 124 7.52 -13.09 7.32
N LEU A 125 7.38 -12.02 8.09
CA LEU A 125 6.25 -11.10 8.06
C LEU A 125 6.66 -9.82 7.33
N TYR A 126 5.86 -9.38 6.37
CA TYR A 126 6.03 -8.06 5.75
C TYR A 126 4.71 -7.45 5.35
N ILE A 127 4.66 -6.13 5.17
CA ILE A 127 3.48 -5.47 4.63
C ILE A 127 3.52 -5.60 3.11
N GLY A 128 2.56 -6.31 2.53
CA GLY A 128 2.46 -6.53 1.09
C GLY A 128 1.65 -5.47 0.35
N GLY A 129 0.90 -4.64 1.07
CA GLY A 129 0.11 -3.59 0.45
C GLY A 129 -0.71 -2.77 1.44
N VAL A 130 -1.26 -1.68 0.93
CA VAL A 130 -2.18 -0.78 1.62
C VAL A 130 -3.43 -0.63 0.76
N VAL A 131 -4.60 -0.60 1.39
CA VAL A 131 -5.89 -0.54 0.70
C VAL A 131 -6.86 0.39 1.42
N TRP A 132 -7.81 0.94 0.67
CA TRP A 132 -9.03 1.50 1.25
C TRP A 132 -10.04 0.38 1.50
N LYS A 133 -10.70 0.43 2.66
CA LYS A 133 -11.79 -0.48 3.00
C LYS A 133 -12.93 0.32 3.60
N ARG A 134 -14.14 -0.20 3.47
CA ARG A 134 -15.31 0.34 4.14
C ARG A 134 -15.55 -0.46 5.41
N ASN A 135 -15.62 0.21 6.56
CA ASN A 135 -15.95 -0.44 7.84
C ASN A 135 -17.46 -0.73 7.93
N GLN A 136 -17.90 -1.35 9.03
CA GLN A 136 -19.32 -1.69 9.26
C GLN A 136 -20.24 -0.46 9.36
N LEU A 137 -19.69 0.72 9.70
CA LEU A 137 -20.42 1.99 9.75
C LEU A 137 -20.52 2.67 8.38
N GLY A 138 -19.90 2.08 7.35
CA GLY A 138 -19.84 2.67 6.04
C GLY A 138 -18.71 3.69 5.86
N GLU A 139 -17.78 3.83 6.79
CA GLU A 139 -16.69 4.80 6.67
C GLU A 139 -15.52 4.22 5.88
N ILE A 140 -14.87 5.04 5.04
CA ILE A 140 -13.65 4.64 4.34
C ILE A 140 -12.48 4.75 5.32
N ILE A 141 -11.82 3.62 5.56
CA ILE A 141 -10.64 3.48 6.42
C ILE A 141 -9.45 3.01 5.58
N THR A 142 -8.25 3.19 6.13
CA THR A 142 -7.03 2.58 5.61
C THR A 142 -6.81 1.23 6.27
N ALA A 143 -6.34 0.26 5.50
CA ALA A 143 -5.95 -1.05 5.99
C ALA A 143 -4.64 -1.52 5.35
N LEU A 144 -3.87 -2.31 6.08
CA LEU A 144 -2.63 -2.92 5.61
C LEU A 144 -2.84 -4.42 5.38
N ASN A 145 -2.22 -4.95 4.33
CA ASN A 145 -2.15 -6.38 4.06
C ASN A 145 -0.82 -6.91 4.61
N LEU A 146 -0.89 -7.64 5.72
CA LEU A 146 0.23 -8.30 6.36
C LEU A 146 0.42 -9.69 5.76
N ILE A 147 1.55 -9.94 5.11
CA ILE A 147 1.87 -11.21 4.46
C ILE A 147 2.79 -12.04 5.36
N PHE A 148 2.39 -13.29 5.58
CA PHE A 148 3.08 -14.27 6.41
C PHE A 148 3.58 -15.40 5.53
N ASN A 149 4.90 -15.57 5.51
CA ASN A 149 5.61 -16.64 4.81
C ASN A 149 5.27 -16.77 3.30
N ARG A 150 4.67 -15.72 2.71
CA ARG A 150 4.10 -15.68 1.35
C ARG A 150 2.93 -16.63 1.09
N GLU A 151 2.34 -17.20 2.14
CA GLU A 151 1.22 -18.14 2.01
C GLU A 151 -0.08 -17.54 2.52
N TYR A 152 -0.01 -16.64 3.50
CA TYR A 152 -1.16 -16.14 4.22
C TYR A 152 -1.14 -14.61 4.31
N VAL A 153 -2.33 -14.00 4.22
CA VAL A 153 -2.49 -12.55 4.36
C VAL A 153 -3.55 -12.23 5.39
N GLU A 154 -3.24 -11.30 6.29
CA GLU A 154 -4.22 -10.59 7.10
C GLU A 154 -4.40 -9.15 6.60
N THR A 155 -5.63 -8.74 6.34
CA THR A 155 -5.97 -7.34 6.18
C THR A 155 -6.35 -6.78 7.55
N ARG A 156 -5.60 -5.79 8.03
CA ARG A 156 -5.84 -5.15 9.34
C ARG A 156 -6.08 -3.66 9.22
N VAL A 157 -6.95 -3.14 10.08
CA VAL A 157 -7.20 -1.69 10.20
C VAL A 157 -5.88 -0.99 10.51
N PHE A 158 -5.65 0.15 9.88
CA PHE A 158 -4.43 0.92 10.05
C PHE A 158 -4.74 2.40 10.27
N ASP A 159 -4.28 2.91 11.40
CA ASP A 159 -4.29 4.34 11.70
C ASP A 159 -2.98 4.97 11.18
N TYR A 160 -3.07 5.66 10.06
CA TYR A 160 -1.92 6.31 9.42
C TYR A 160 -1.44 7.57 10.15
N ILE A 161 -2.17 8.06 11.15
CA ILE A 161 -1.73 9.18 11.99
C ILE A 161 -0.82 8.67 13.11
N THR A 162 -1.26 7.61 13.80
CA THR A 162 -0.58 7.07 14.98
C THR A 162 0.38 5.92 14.66
N GLY A 163 0.22 5.28 13.50
CA GLY A 163 0.94 4.06 13.12
C GLY A 163 0.34 2.78 13.71
N GLU A 164 -0.79 2.87 14.43
CA GLU A 164 -1.40 1.72 15.09
C GLU A 164 -2.01 0.75 14.08
N ILE A 165 -1.68 -0.54 14.24
CA ILE A 165 -2.26 -1.64 13.48
C ILE A 165 -3.33 -2.30 14.36
N GLY A 166 -4.60 -2.08 14.00
CA GLY A 166 -5.76 -2.48 14.78
C GLY A 166 -6.27 -3.89 14.47
N ALA A 167 -7.59 -4.04 14.48
CA ALA A 167 -8.27 -5.32 14.30
C ALA A 167 -8.04 -5.95 12.92
N CYS A 168 -8.01 -7.30 12.87
CA CYS A 168 -8.06 -8.05 11.62
C CYS A 168 -9.48 -8.01 11.06
N ILE A 169 -9.60 -7.62 9.79
CA ILE A 169 -10.88 -7.47 9.08
C ILE A 169 -11.00 -8.38 7.85
N GLY A 170 -9.95 -9.14 7.54
CA GLY A 170 -9.97 -10.12 6.45
C GLY A 170 -8.74 -11.01 6.49
N THR A 171 -8.91 -12.25 6.05
CA THR A 171 -7.84 -13.24 5.98
C THR A 171 -7.99 -14.05 4.71
N TYR A 172 -6.89 -14.33 4.01
CA TYR A 172 -6.91 -15.21 2.84
C TYR A 172 -5.57 -15.90 2.64
N ARG A 173 -5.61 -17.05 1.94
CA ARG A 173 -4.42 -17.76 1.47
C ARG A 173 -4.06 -17.26 0.07
N LEU A 174 -2.77 -17.04 -0.19
CA LEU A 174 -2.24 -16.65 -1.50
C LEU A 174 -2.20 -17.84 -2.49
#